data_AF-A0A974SWJ0-F1
#
_entry.id   AF-A0A974SWJ0-F1
#
_cell.length_a   1.000
_cell.length_b   1.000
_cell.length_c   1.000
_cell.angle_alpha   90.00
_cell.angle_beta   90.00
_cell.angle_gamma   90.00
#
_symmetry.space_group_name_H-M   'P 1'
#
loop_
_entity.id
_entity.type
_entity.pdbx_description
1 polymer ?
#
loop_
_entity_poly.entity_id
_entity_poly.type
_entity_poly.pdbx_seq_one_letter_code
_entity_poly.pdbx_strand_id
1 'polypeptide(L)'
;MKNLQKIRAKVSELTAEIKRVNATRPPLDELEAELRQHLEIMARPMSALIENSVDSLTSGSFTYLTPETPAGKTDFAIGLALAALGVDHIVGVAVAQVSQMEGAPERMPVSEKEAKLADLKRERYSIELEEQTVIGTEPQRADVSGAAYIGVPLDIAIECELV
;
A
#
# COMPACT_ATOMS: atom_id res chain seq x y z
N MET A 1 0.29 -15.16 38.88
CA MET A 1 -0.22 -13.83 38.47
C MET A 1 0.80 -12.95 37.74
N LYS A 2 2.07 -12.77 38.20
CA LYS A 2 3.06 -11.92 37.49
C LYS A 2 3.41 -12.35 36.05
N ASN A 3 3.10 -13.58 35.65
CA ASN A 3 3.40 -14.09 34.30
C ASN A 3 2.34 -13.69 33.27
N LEU A 4 1.05 -13.88 33.56
CA LEU A 4 -0.05 -13.58 32.65
C LEU A 4 -0.17 -12.08 32.29
N GLN A 5 0.07 -11.19 33.25
CA GLN A 5 0.09 -9.75 32.98
C GLN A 5 1.22 -9.36 32.02
N LYS A 6 2.39 -10.00 32.11
CA LYS A 6 3.51 -9.77 31.18
C LYS A 6 3.18 -10.27 29.78
N ILE A 7 2.60 -11.48 29.68
CA ILE A 7 2.13 -12.06 28.41
C ILE A 7 1.15 -11.09 27.74
N ARG A 8 0.12 -10.63 28.46
CA ARG A 8 -0.89 -9.70 27.91
C ARG A 8 -0.32 -8.35 27.51
N ALA A 9 0.61 -7.80 28.29
CA ALA A 9 1.30 -6.56 27.94
C ALA A 9 2.07 -6.74 26.61
N LYS A 10 2.82 -7.83 26.48
CA LYS A 10 3.57 -8.14 25.27
C LYS A 10 2.67 -8.37 24.05
N VAL A 11 1.52 -9.04 24.20
CA VAL A 11 0.55 -9.16 23.10
C VAL A 11 -0.02 -7.79 22.69
N SER A 12 -0.29 -6.90 23.64
CA SER A 12 -0.73 -5.53 23.34
C SER A 12 0.36 -4.74 22.59
N GLU A 13 1.62 -4.87 22.99
CA GLU A 13 2.77 -4.25 22.32
C GLU A 13 2.89 -4.74 20.88
N LEU A 14 2.85 -6.06 20.67
CA LEU A 14 2.90 -6.66 19.33
C LEU A 14 1.70 -6.24 18.47
N THR A 15 0.51 -6.15 19.06
CA THR A 15 -0.68 -5.67 18.34
C THR A 15 -0.52 -4.21 17.90
N ALA A 16 0.07 -3.36 18.75
CA ALA A 16 0.37 -1.98 18.41
C ALA A 16 1.45 -1.89 17.32
N GLU A 17 2.47 -2.74 17.38
CA GLU A 17 3.52 -2.80 16.37
C GLU A 17 3.00 -3.30 15.01
N ILE A 18 2.18 -4.36 14.99
CA ILE A 18 1.50 -4.82 13.78
C ILE A 18 0.67 -3.70 13.15
N LYS A 19 -0.05 -2.91 13.95
CA LYS A 19 -0.81 -1.75 13.45
C LYS A 19 0.11 -0.69 12.86
N ARG A 20 1.25 -0.41 13.51
CA ARG A 20 2.26 0.54 13.02
C ARG A 20 2.84 0.09 11.69
N VAL A 21 3.31 -1.17 11.60
CA VAL A 21 3.87 -1.73 10.37
C VAL A 21 2.82 -1.75 9.25
N ASN A 22 1.56 -2.07 9.54
CA ASN A 22 0.48 -2.00 8.55
C ASN A 22 0.25 -0.58 8.01
N ALA A 23 0.42 0.44 8.85
CA ALA A 23 0.26 1.85 8.47
C ALA A 23 1.43 2.40 7.63
N THR A 24 2.54 1.67 7.53
CA THR A 24 3.67 2.07 6.68
C THR A 24 3.28 2.11 5.19
N ARG A 25 3.92 3.02 4.46
CA ARG A 25 3.76 3.19 3.01
C ARG A 25 4.99 2.65 2.27
N PRO A 26 4.85 2.30 0.98
CA PRO A 26 6.03 2.00 0.17
C PRO A 26 7.01 3.19 0.12
N PRO A 27 8.30 2.91 -0.17
CA PRO A 27 9.31 3.91 -0.49
C PRO A 27 8.84 4.90 -1.57
N LEU A 28 9.36 6.13 -1.53
CA LEU A 28 8.92 7.18 -2.45
C LEU A 28 9.27 6.89 -3.90
N ASP A 29 10.42 6.28 -4.14
CA ASP A 29 10.91 5.88 -5.45
C ASP A 29 10.03 4.81 -6.12
N GLU A 30 9.54 3.83 -5.35
CA GLU A 30 8.55 2.85 -5.84
C GLU A 30 7.25 3.55 -6.25
N LEU A 31 6.73 4.45 -5.41
CA LEU A 31 5.51 5.22 -5.70
C LEU A 31 5.71 6.23 -6.85
N GLU A 32 6.92 6.76 -7.01
CA GLU A 32 7.27 7.67 -8.09
C GLU A 32 7.21 6.95 -9.44
N ALA A 33 7.74 5.72 -9.50
CA ALA A 33 7.69 4.90 -10.70
C ALA A 33 6.23 4.57 -11.09
N GLU A 34 5.40 4.17 -10.12
CA GLU A 34 3.97 3.93 -10.35
C GLU A 34 3.23 5.19 -10.81
N LEU A 35 3.49 6.34 -10.17
CA LEU A 35 2.90 7.61 -10.55
C LEU A 35 3.30 8.00 -11.97
N ARG A 36 4.59 7.90 -12.32
CA ARG A 36 5.10 8.19 -13.67
C ARG A 36 4.39 7.33 -14.70
N GLN A 37 4.31 6.02 -14.48
CA GLN A 37 3.60 5.11 -15.38
C GLN A 37 2.13 5.48 -15.54
N HIS A 38 1.45 5.82 -14.45
CA HIS A 38 0.04 6.24 -14.49
C HIS A 38 -0.17 7.53 -15.29
N LEU A 39 0.69 8.53 -15.08
CA LEU A 39 0.66 9.80 -15.80
C LEU A 39 0.97 9.61 -17.29
N GLU A 40 1.90 8.73 -17.66
CA GLU A 40 2.20 8.39 -19.06
C GLU A 40 1.00 7.74 -19.77
N ILE A 41 0.29 6.84 -19.08
CA ILE A 41 -0.94 6.23 -19.61
C ILE A 41 -1.99 7.31 -19.90
N MET A 42 -2.16 8.27 -18.98
CA MET A 42 -3.08 9.39 -19.17
C MET A 42 -2.64 10.36 -20.27
N ALA A 43 -1.34 10.51 -20.51
CA ALA A 43 -0.80 11.36 -21.58
C ALA A 43 -0.93 10.73 -22.97
N ARG A 44 -1.03 9.40 -23.07
CA ARG A 44 -1.02 8.65 -24.33
C ARG A 44 -2.03 9.12 -25.40
N PRO A 45 -3.29 9.46 -25.07
CA PRO A 45 -4.23 9.96 -26.07
C PRO A 45 -3.77 11.28 -26.72
N MET A 46 -3.06 12.12 -25.96
CA MET A 46 -2.52 13.37 -26.50
C MET A 46 -1.27 13.17 -27.33
N SER A 47 -0.40 12.24 -26.95
CA SER A 47 0.70 11.81 -27.83
C SER A 47 0.18 11.30 -29.17
N ALA A 48 -0.86 10.46 -29.15
CA ALA A 48 -1.51 9.97 -30.35
C ALA A 48 -2.17 11.10 -31.17
N LEU A 49 -2.76 12.11 -30.53
CA LEU A 49 -3.28 13.29 -31.24
C LEU A 49 -2.16 14.08 -31.93
N ILE A 50 -1.02 14.28 -31.27
CA ILE A 50 0.14 14.97 -31.86
C ILE A 50 0.65 14.19 -33.07
N GLU A 51 0.82 12.87 -32.94
CA GLU A 51 1.22 11.98 -34.03
C GLU A 51 0.24 12.05 -35.21
N ASN A 52 -1.06 11.91 -34.96
CA ASN A 52 -2.11 12.04 -35.97
C ASN A 52 -2.12 13.44 -36.63
N SER A 53 -1.77 14.50 -35.88
CA SER A 53 -1.67 15.86 -36.41
C SER A 53 -0.48 16.00 -37.35
N VAL A 54 0.66 15.38 -37.03
CA VAL A 54 1.83 15.30 -37.92
C VAL A 54 1.48 14.55 -39.20
N ASP A 55 0.79 13.42 -39.09
CA ASP A 55 0.32 12.64 -40.25
C ASP A 55 -0.68 13.43 -41.10
N SER A 56 -1.58 14.18 -40.45
CA SER A 56 -2.55 15.05 -41.13
C SER A 56 -1.87 16.17 -41.90
N LEU A 57 -0.85 16.81 -41.30
CA LEU A 57 -0.03 17.83 -41.94
C LEU A 57 0.78 17.26 -43.12
N THR A 58 1.22 16.01 -43.03
CA THR A 58 2.02 15.35 -44.06
C THR A 58 1.15 14.83 -45.21
N SER A 59 -0.06 14.34 -44.93
CA SER A 59 -0.98 13.74 -45.90
C SER A 59 -1.98 14.73 -46.51
N GLY A 60 -2.18 15.90 -45.88
CA GLY A 60 -3.20 16.88 -46.26
C GLY A 60 -4.63 16.50 -45.88
N SER A 61 -4.82 15.42 -45.10
CA SER A 61 -6.13 14.96 -44.63
C SER A 61 -6.28 15.23 -43.13
N PHE A 62 -7.27 16.01 -42.73
CA PHE A 62 -7.48 16.39 -41.32
C PHE A 62 -8.59 15.55 -40.69
N THR A 63 -8.25 14.73 -39.70
CA THR A 63 -9.22 14.01 -38.88
C THR A 63 -9.24 14.63 -37.48
N TYR A 64 -10.42 15.11 -37.05
CA TYR A 64 -10.59 15.71 -35.72
C TYR A 64 -10.98 14.65 -34.70
N LEU A 65 -10.32 14.64 -33.54
CA LEU A 65 -10.76 13.89 -32.37
C LEU A 65 -11.63 14.79 -31.49
N THR A 66 -12.87 14.38 -31.22
CA THR A 66 -13.77 15.05 -30.29
C THR A 66 -14.07 14.17 -29.07
N PRO A 67 -13.80 14.63 -27.85
CA PRO A 67 -14.28 13.94 -26.65
C PRO A 67 -15.78 14.18 -26.48
N GLU A 68 -16.59 13.16 -26.78
CA GLU A 68 -18.06 13.27 -26.78
C GLU A 68 -18.67 13.16 -25.36
N THR A 69 -17.93 12.66 -24.37
CA THR A 69 -18.43 12.42 -23.01
C THR A 69 -17.74 13.31 -21.97
N PRO A 70 -18.38 13.62 -20.82
CA PRO A 70 -17.75 14.37 -19.74
C PRO A 70 -16.45 13.72 -19.21
N ALA A 71 -16.43 12.39 -19.09
CA ALA A 71 -15.22 11.66 -18.71
C ALA A 71 -14.11 11.85 -19.76
N GLY A 72 -14.42 11.67 -21.04
CA GLY A 72 -13.46 11.89 -22.13
C GLY A 72 -12.95 13.33 -22.20
N LYS A 73 -13.75 14.33 -21.81
CA LYS A 73 -13.30 15.74 -21.74
C LYS A 73 -12.30 15.97 -20.62
N THR A 74 -12.53 15.39 -19.45
CA THR A 74 -11.61 15.47 -18.31
C THR A 74 -10.29 14.77 -18.64
N ASP A 75 -10.34 13.57 -19.20
CA ASP A 75 -9.15 12.82 -19.60
C ASP A 75 -8.36 13.55 -20.69
N PHE A 76 -9.05 14.17 -21.65
CA PHE A 76 -8.44 15.01 -22.67
C PHE A 76 -7.77 16.26 -22.08
N ALA A 77 -8.42 16.94 -21.13
CA ALA A 77 -7.84 18.10 -20.45
C ALA A 77 -6.61 17.74 -19.61
N ILE A 78 -6.66 16.59 -18.91
CA ILE A 78 -5.52 16.06 -18.15
C ILE A 78 -4.38 15.71 -19.09
N GLY A 79 -4.66 15.01 -20.20
CA GLY A 79 -3.67 14.72 -21.22
C GLY A 79 -3.03 15.98 -21.78
N LEU A 80 -3.81 17.03 -22.03
CA LEU A 80 -3.30 18.31 -22.55
C LEU A 80 -2.38 18.99 -21.54
N ALA A 81 -2.77 19.01 -20.27
CA ALA A 81 -1.94 19.53 -19.18
C ALA A 81 -0.63 18.74 -19.04
N LEU A 82 -0.69 17.40 -19.16
CA LEU A 82 0.47 16.52 -19.13
C LEU A 82 1.42 16.77 -20.31
N ALA A 83 0.89 16.95 -21.51
CA ALA A 83 1.67 17.28 -22.69
C ALA A 83 2.35 18.66 -22.58
N ALA A 84 1.69 19.63 -21.95
CA ALA A 84 2.22 20.98 -21.78
C ALA A 84 3.30 21.10 -20.69
N LEU A 85 3.08 20.44 -19.55
CA LEU A 85 3.97 20.54 -18.38
C LEU A 85 5.07 19.46 -18.36
N GLY A 86 4.81 18.31 -18.98
CA GLY A 86 5.66 17.13 -18.90
C GLY A 86 5.42 16.30 -17.64
N VAL A 87 5.44 14.97 -17.79
CA VAL A 87 5.24 14.02 -16.68
C VAL A 87 6.28 14.22 -15.58
N ASP A 88 7.57 14.32 -15.94
CA ASP A 88 8.64 14.47 -14.95
C ASP A 88 8.55 15.75 -14.12
N HIS A 89 8.02 16.83 -14.70
CA HIS A 89 7.79 18.06 -13.96
C HIS A 89 6.75 17.87 -12.86
N ILE A 90 5.61 17.25 -13.20
CA ILE A 90 4.52 16.99 -12.24
C ILE A 90 4.99 16.04 -11.14
N VAL A 91 5.71 14.99 -11.51
CA VAL A 91 6.31 14.04 -10.56
C VAL A 91 7.28 14.76 -9.62
N GLY A 92 8.19 15.59 -10.16
CA GLY A 92 9.14 16.35 -9.36
C GLY A 92 8.48 17.32 -8.38
N VAL A 93 7.40 18.00 -8.79
CA VAL A 93 6.61 18.87 -7.90
C VAL A 93 5.94 18.06 -6.79
N ALA A 94 5.35 16.90 -7.10
CA ALA A 94 4.71 16.04 -6.11
C ALA A 94 5.73 15.50 -5.08
N VAL A 95 6.89 15.01 -5.54
CA VAL A 95 7.96 14.52 -4.67
C VAL A 95 8.51 15.64 -3.76
N ALA A 96 8.70 16.84 -4.31
CA ALA A 96 9.13 18.00 -3.54
C ALA A 96 8.12 18.36 -2.44
N GLN A 97 6.81 18.34 -2.74
CA GLN A 97 5.76 18.59 -1.76
C GLN A 97 5.76 17.55 -0.64
N VAL A 98 5.83 16.25 -0.99
CA VAL A 98 5.86 15.18 0.03
C VAL A 98 7.10 15.29 0.92
N SER A 99 8.24 15.68 0.36
CA SER A 99 9.49 15.88 1.12
C SER A 99 9.41 17.04 2.13
N GLN A 100 8.47 17.96 1.94
CA GLN A 100 8.22 19.10 2.82
C GLN A 100 7.06 18.87 3.80
N MET A 101 6.38 17.72 3.73
CA MET A 101 5.27 17.41 4.64
C MET A 101 5.78 17.03 6.03
N GLU A 102 5.39 17.80 7.04
CA GLU A 102 5.58 17.41 8.43
C GLU A 102 4.73 16.18 8.77
N GLY A 103 5.30 15.24 9.55
CA GLY A 103 4.61 14.01 9.91
C GLY A 103 4.47 13.00 8.77
N ALA A 104 5.41 13.01 7.82
CA ALA A 104 5.43 12.04 6.73
C ALA A 104 5.30 10.60 7.28
N PRO A 105 4.41 9.77 6.70
CA PRO A 105 4.19 8.42 7.19
C PRO A 105 5.48 7.60 7.08
N GLU A 106 5.70 6.72 8.07
CA GLU A 106 6.79 5.76 8.05
C GLU A 106 6.75 4.94 6.75
N ARG A 107 7.93 4.70 6.16
CA ARG A 107 8.05 4.03 4.87
C ARG A 107 8.83 2.73 5.02
N MET A 108 8.37 1.71 4.30
CA MET A 108 8.95 0.37 4.31
C MET A 108 8.67 -0.31 2.97
N PRO A 109 9.68 -0.94 2.33
CA PRO A 109 9.47 -1.76 1.14
C PRO A 109 8.39 -2.81 1.36
N VAL A 110 7.62 -3.14 0.32
CA VAL A 110 6.51 -4.11 0.42
C VAL A 110 6.99 -5.47 0.94
N SER A 111 8.12 -5.95 0.42
CA SER A 111 8.72 -7.22 0.83
C SER A 111 9.16 -7.23 2.30
N GLU A 112 9.76 -6.13 2.78
CA GLU A 112 10.16 -5.99 4.18
C GLU A 112 8.94 -5.90 5.10
N LYS A 113 7.90 -5.18 4.67
CA LYS A 113 6.63 -5.08 5.38
C LYS A 113 5.97 -6.45 5.54
N GLU A 114 5.89 -7.22 4.47
CA GLU A 114 5.31 -8.57 4.49
C GLU A 114 6.10 -9.50 5.41
N ALA A 115 7.43 -9.51 5.30
CA ALA A 115 8.29 -10.31 6.16
C ALA A 115 8.12 -9.93 7.65
N LYS A 116 8.17 -8.64 7.95
CA LYS A 116 8.02 -8.13 9.32
C LYS A 116 6.64 -8.43 9.90
N LEU A 117 5.57 -8.30 9.11
CA LEU A 117 4.22 -8.65 9.54
C LEU A 117 4.08 -10.15 9.80
N ALA A 118 4.68 -10.99 8.96
CA ALA A 118 4.67 -12.44 9.17
C ALA A 118 5.37 -12.82 10.50
N ASP A 119 6.53 -12.23 10.76
CA ASP A 119 7.28 -12.50 12.00
C ASP A 119 6.54 -12.00 13.24
N LEU A 120 6.00 -10.78 13.21
CA LEU A 120 5.22 -10.22 14.31
C LEU A 120 3.94 -11.04 14.59
N LYS A 121 3.26 -11.53 13.55
CA LYS A 121 2.09 -12.40 13.71
C LYS A 121 2.46 -13.76 14.32
N ARG A 122 3.56 -14.37 13.88
CA ARG A 122 4.08 -15.61 14.49
C ARG A 122 4.46 -15.43 15.95
N GLU A 123 5.19 -14.36 16.28
CA GLU A 123 5.56 -14.06 17.67
C GLU A 123 4.31 -13.85 18.53
N ARG A 124 3.35 -13.06 18.03
CA ARG A 124 2.07 -12.86 18.72
C ARG A 124 1.34 -14.18 18.96
N TYR A 125 1.25 -15.04 17.94
CA TYR A 125 0.58 -16.33 18.05
C TYR A 125 1.26 -17.25 19.08
N SER A 126 2.59 -17.31 19.09
CA SER A 126 3.35 -18.09 20.09
C SER A 126 3.02 -17.64 21.50
N ILE A 127 2.94 -16.32 21.73
CA ILE A 127 2.64 -15.77 23.06
C ILE A 127 1.18 -15.98 23.43
N GLU A 128 0.25 -15.96 22.47
CA GLU A 128 -1.15 -16.30 22.70
C GLU A 128 -1.34 -17.79 23.05
N LEU A 129 -0.53 -18.69 22.50
CA LEU A 129 -0.47 -20.09 22.93
C LEU A 129 0.07 -20.23 24.36
N GLU A 130 1.14 -19.52 24.69
CA GLU A 130 1.65 -19.46 26.08
C GLU A 130 0.56 -18.95 27.03
N GLU A 131 -0.22 -17.95 26.61
CA GLU A 131 -1.37 -17.46 27.38
C GLU A 131 -2.33 -18.61 27.70
N GLN A 132 -2.72 -19.45 26.72
CA GLN A 132 -3.61 -20.59 26.97
C GLN A 132 -3.09 -21.58 28.00
N THR A 133 -1.79 -21.85 27.98
CA THR A 133 -1.19 -22.80 28.94
C THR A 133 -1.22 -22.27 30.37
N VAL A 134 -1.32 -20.95 30.55
CA VAL A 134 -1.26 -20.27 31.85
C VAL A 134 -2.63 -19.78 32.33
N ILE A 135 -3.62 -19.61 31.44
CA ILE A 135 -4.84 -18.84 31.73
C ILE A 135 -5.73 -19.46 32.82
N GLY A 136 -5.63 -20.78 33.06
CA GLY A 136 -6.30 -21.45 34.18
C GLY A 136 -7.81 -21.15 34.24
N THR A 137 -8.26 -20.42 35.27
CA THR A 137 -9.65 -19.96 35.43
C THR A 137 -9.83 -18.46 35.16
N GLU A 138 -8.78 -17.75 34.75
CA GLU A 138 -8.88 -16.33 34.41
C GLU A 138 -9.65 -16.12 33.09
N PRO A 139 -10.39 -15.01 32.94
CA PRO A 139 -11.13 -14.74 31.72
C PRO A 139 -10.18 -14.52 30.55
N GLN A 140 -10.56 -15.09 29.41
CA GLN A 140 -9.87 -14.92 28.13
C GLN A 140 -9.90 -13.46 27.65
N ARG A 141 -8.86 -13.04 26.94
CA ARG A 141 -8.89 -11.81 26.14
C ARG A 141 -9.81 -11.98 24.93
N ALA A 142 -10.52 -10.92 24.53
CA ALA A 142 -11.48 -10.97 23.43
C ALA A 142 -10.85 -11.05 22.04
N ASP A 143 -9.57 -10.72 21.91
CA ASP A 143 -8.83 -10.56 20.66
C ASP A 143 -7.73 -11.63 20.48
N VAL A 144 -7.82 -12.75 21.19
CA VAL A 144 -6.94 -13.93 20.97
C VAL A 144 -7.26 -14.57 19.63
N SER A 145 -6.25 -15.06 18.89
CA SER A 145 -6.45 -15.87 17.69
C SER A 145 -7.30 -17.11 17.99
N GLY A 146 -8.26 -17.42 17.10
CA GLY A 146 -9.11 -18.61 17.25
C GLY A 146 -8.32 -19.92 17.27
N ALA A 147 -7.23 -20.01 16.50
CA ALA A 147 -6.36 -21.19 16.49
C ALA A 147 -5.50 -21.28 17.75
N ALA A 148 -4.98 -20.15 18.24
CA ALA A 148 -4.28 -20.11 19.53
C ALA A 148 -5.24 -20.48 20.67
N TYR A 149 -6.49 -20.03 20.61
CA TYR A 149 -7.54 -20.34 21.58
C TYR A 149 -7.79 -21.83 21.75
N ILE A 150 -7.89 -22.58 20.65
CA ILE A 150 -8.05 -24.04 20.70
C ILE A 150 -6.74 -24.81 20.87
N GLY A 151 -5.60 -24.11 21.02
CA GLY A 151 -4.30 -24.72 21.29
C GLY A 151 -3.64 -25.39 20.09
N VAL A 152 -3.90 -24.93 18.87
CA VAL A 152 -3.25 -25.49 17.67
C VAL A 152 -1.75 -25.12 17.69
N PRO A 153 -0.83 -26.10 17.59
CA PRO A 153 0.60 -25.84 17.48
C PRO A 153 0.95 -24.84 16.37
N LEU A 154 1.95 -23.98 16.60
CA LEU A 154 2.32 -22.89 15.68
C LEU A 154 2.70 -23.39 14.28
N ASP A 155 3.40 -24.51 14.18
CA ASP A 155 3.76 -25.15 12.92
C ASP A 155 2.51 -25.53 12.11
N ILE A 156 1.53 -26.17 12.74
CA ILE A 156 0.25 -26.53 12.09
C ILE A 156 -0.56 -25.29 11.72
N ALA A 157 -0.57 -24.28 12.59
CA ALA A 157 -1.26 -23.02 12.33
C ALA A 157 -0.64 -22.28 11.13
N ILE A 158 0.68 -22.31 10.98
CA ILE A 158 1.38 -21.75 9.81
C ILE A 158 1.02 -22.55 8.55
N GLU A 159 1.09 -23.88 8.60
CA GLU A 159 0.75 -24.75 7.45
C GLU A 159 -0.69 -24.55 6.96
N CYS A 160 -1.62 -24.26 7.87
CA CYS A 160 -3.03 -24.06 7.58
C CYS A 160 -3.44 -22.59 7.42
N GLU A 161 -2.48 -21.65 7.38
CA GLU A 161 -2.73 -20.20 7.25
C GLU A 161 -3.68 -19.61 8.33
N LEU A 162 -3.55 -20.08 9.57
CA LEU A 162 -4.40 -19.69 10.71
C LEU A 162 -3.77 -18.58 11.60
N VAL A 163 -2.69 -17.94 11.13
CA VAL A 163 -1.84 -16.98 11.86
C VAL A 163 -1.91 -15.56 11.27
#